data_AF-A0AA41RR65-F1
#
_entry.id   AF-A0AA41RR65-F1
#
_cell.length_a   1.000
_cell.length_b   1.000
_cell.length_c   1.000
_cell.angle_alpha   90.00
_cell.angle_beta   90.00
_cell.angle_gamma   90.00
#
_symmetry.space_group_name_H-M   'P 1'
#
loop_
_entity.id
_entity.type
_entity.pdbx_description
1 polymer ?
#
loop_
_entity_poly.entity_id
_entity_poly.type
_entity_poly.pdbx_seq_one_letter_code
_entity_poly.pdbx_strand_id
1 'polypeptide(L)' 'MSYTHLVWYVDQIRKTNEGSFIDFQYDPLSRRFERIFIAFGACIQGYKFLRPLIYLDGTFLTERFRGCLMAATAINGEK' A
#
# COMPACT_ATOMS: atom_id res chain seq x y z
N MET A 1 19.95 2.43 0.62
CA MET A 1 19.39 3.51 -0.22
C MET A 1 18.02 3.17 -0.82
N SER A 2 17.64 1.91 -1.07
CA SER A 2 16.40 1.60 -1.82
C SER A 2 15.09 1.94 -1.06
N TYR A 3 14.95 1.62 0.24
CA TYR A 3 13.67 1.78 0.96
C TYR A 3 13.55 3.04 1.84
N THR A 4 14.60 3.85 1.96
CA THR A 4 14.54 5.11 2.74
C THR A 4 13.60 6.14 2.13
N HIS A 5 13.38 6.09 0.80
CA HIS A 5 12.41 6.95 0.12
C HIS A 5 10.95 6.61 0.48
N LEU A 6 10.66 5.42 0.99
CA LEU A 6 9.31 5.07 1.46
C LEU A 6 8.86 5.94 2.64
N VAL A 7 9.81 6.39 3.48
CA VAL A 7 9.50 7.29 4.60
C VAL A 7 8.91 8.61 4.08
N TRP A 8 9.57 9.20 3.07
CA TRP A 8 9.08 10.41 2.42
C TRP A 8 7.75 10.15 1.70
N TYR A 9 7.62 9.03 0.98
CA TYR A 9 6.40 8.69 0.26
C TYR A 9 5.19 8.56 1.21
N VAL A 10 5.36 7.88 2.33
CA VAL A 10 4.32 7.75 3.37
C VAL A 10 3.94 9.12 3.93
N ASP A 11 4.92 9.98 4.23
CA ASP A 11 4.66 11.35 4.68
C ASP A 11 3.86 12.17 3.65
N GLN A 12 4.16 12.03 2.36
CA GLN A 12 3.40 12.69 1.30
C GLN A 12 1.96 12.19 1.19
N ILE A 13 1.73 10.87 1.30
CA ILE A 13 0.35 10.34 1.27
C ILE A 13 -0.45 10.87 2.46
N ARG A 14 0.15 10.88 3.66
CA ARG A 14 -0.52 11.42 4.86
C ARG A 14 -0.94 12.89 4.69
N LYS A 15 -0.12 13.68 3.99
CA LYS A 15 -0.39 15.11 3.73
C LYS A 15 -1.41 15.35 2.63
N THR A 16 -1.39 14.53 1.57
CA THR A 16 -2.12 14.82 0.33
C THR A 16 -3.37 13.97 0.14
N ASN A 17 -3.54 12.89 0.89
CA ASN A 17 -4.63 11.92 0.69
C ASN A 17 -5.37 11.65 2.02
N GLU A 18 -6.18 12.61 2.43
CA GLU A 18 -7.04 12.51 3.61
C GLU A 18 -7.95 11.25 3.54
N GLY A 19 -8.14 10.59 4.67
CA GLY A 19 -8.93 9.36 4.78
C GLY A 19 -8.19 8.08 4.33
N SER A 20 -6.93 8.18 3.91
CA SER A 20 -6.10 7.00 3.65
C SER A 20 -5.68 6.30 4.95
N PHE A 21 -5.68 4.97 4.93
CA PHE A 21 -5.11 4.15 5.99
C PHE A 21 -3.70 3.71 5.61
N ILE A 22 -2.76 3.87 6.54
CA ILE A 22 -1.36 3.48 6.34
C ILE A 22 -0.84 2.80 7.61
N ASP A 23 -0.38 1.57 7.47
CA ASP A 23 0.43 0.87 8.48
C ASP A 23 1.85 0.72 7.94
N PHE A 24 2.82 1.40 8.55
CA PHE A 24 4.20 1.47 8.07
C PHE A 24 5.17 1.11 9.18
N GLN A 25 5.85 -0.04 9.01
CA GLN A 25 6.86 -0.57 9.92
C GLN A 25 8.26 -0.32 9.34
N TYR A 26 8.94 0.64 9.94
CA TYR A 26 10.29 1.07 9.59
C TYR A 26 11.06 1.41 10.85
N ASP A 27 12.25 0.83 11.01
CA ASP A 27 13.15 1.16 12.12
C ASP A 27 14.06 2.34 11.72
N PRO A 28 13.91 3.52 12.36
CA PRO A 28 14.71 4.70 12.04
C PRO A 28 16.18 4.56 12.44
N LEU A 29 16.52 3.73 13.43
CA LEU A 29 17.90 3.55 13.90
C LEU A 29 18.69 2.68 12.93
N SER A 30 18.17 1.48 12.62
CA SER A 30 18.82 0.58 11.66
C SER A 30 18.55 0.94 10.19
N ARG A 31 17.66 1.89 9.94
CA ARG A 31 17.15 2.29 8.62
C ARG A 31 16.54 1.12 7.84
N ARG A 32 15.99 0.14 8.56
CA ARG A 32 15.45 -1.10 7.99
C ARG A 32 13.96 -0.97 7.75
N PHE A 33 13.57 -1.24 6.51
CA PHE A 33 12.18 -1.45 6.14
C PHE A 33 11.75 -2.87 6.50
N GLU A 34 10.55 -3.01 7.08
CA GLU A 34 9.97 -4.31 7.39
C GLU A 34 8.72 -4.55 6.56
N ARG A 35 7.69 -3.71 6.73
CA ARG A 35 6.39 -3.87 6.07
C ARG A 35 5.72 -2.52 5.83
N ILE A 36 4.92 -2.45 4.78
CA ILE A 36 4.02 -1.33 4.52
C ILE A 36 2.69 -1.86 4.00
N PHE A 37 1.61 -1.29 4.50
CA PHE A 37 0.27 -1.43 3.95
C PHE A 37 -0.31 -0.04 3.72
N ILE A 38 -0.87 0.18 2.53
CA ILE A 38 -1.52 1.45 2.16
C ILE A 38 -2.89 1.11 1.57
N ALA A 39 -3.92 1.74 2.12
CA ALA A 39 -5.24 1.80 1.50
C ALA A 39 -5.63 3.26 1.33
N PHE A 40 -5.68 3.72 0.06
CA PHE A 40 -6.00 5.11 -0.24
C PHE A 40 -7.45 5.44 0.10
N GLY A 41 -7.67 6.63 0.65
CA GLY A 41 -9.00 7.08 1.08
C GLY A 41 -10.01 7.04 -0.07
N ALA A 42 -9.59 7.47 -1.26
CA ALA A 42 -10.40 7.39 -2.47
C ALA A 42 -10.84 5.95 -2.80
N CYS A 43 -9.95 4.97 -2.67
CA CYS A 43 -10.26 3.56 -2.90
C CYS A 43 -11.22 3.01 -1.83
N ILE A 44 -11.00 3.36 -0.56
CA ILE A 44 -11.88 2.95 0.56
C ILE A 44 -13.30 3.47 0.34
N GLN A 45 -13.45 4.75 -0.05
CA GLN A 45 -14.77 5.32 -0.33
C GLN A 45 -15.38 4.76 -1.61
N GLY A 46 -14.59 4.62 -2.67
CA GLY A 46 -15.03 4.09 -3.95
C GLY A 46 -15.53 2.65 -3.86
N TYR A 47 -14.91 1.81 -3.02
CA TYR A 47 -15.30 0.40 -2.86
C TYR A 47 -16.76 0.21 -2.44
N LYS A 48 -17.35 1.17 -1.71
CA LYS A 48 -18.77 1.14 -1.32
C LYS A 48 -19.72 1.10 -2.52
N PHE A 49 -19.27 1.53 -3.68
CA PHE A 49 -20.04 1.59 -4.92
C PHE A 49 -19.64 0.50 -5.93
N LEU A 50 -18.62 -0.30 -5.60
CA LEU A 50 -18.17 -1.44 -6.42
C LEU A 50 -18.87 -2.71 -5.99
N ARG A 51 -18.75 -3.77 -6.80
CA ARG A 51 -19.15 -5.10 -6.34
C ARG A 51 -18.29 -5.49 -5.13
N PRO A 52 -18.85 -6.17 -4.10
CA PRO A 52 -18.11 -6.56 -2.91
C PRO A 52 -17.19 -7.75 -3.19
N LEU A 53 -16.25 -7.54 -4.11
CA LEU A 53 -15.30 -8.53 -4.60
C LEU A 53 -13.94 -7.84 -4.73
N ILE A 54 -12.95 -8.39 -4.02
CA ILE A 54 -11.57 -7.91 -4.03
C ILE A 54 -10.71 -9.05 -4.55
N TYR A 55 -9.94 -8.77 -5.59
CA TYR A 55 -8.90 -9.65 -6.10
C TYR A 55 -7.59 -9.30 -5.43
N LEU A 56 -6.89 -10.32 -4.97
CA LEU A 56 -5.56 -10.18 -4.38
C LEU A 56 -4.55 -10.84 -5.32
N ASP A 57 -3.58 -10.06 -5.77
CA ASP A 57 -2.41 -10.57 -6.46
C ASP A 57 -1.17 -10.42 -5.56
N GLY A 58 -0.30 -11.42 -5.59
CA GLY A 58 0.91 -11.47 -4.78
C GLY A 58 2.11 -11.79 -5.65
N THR A 59 2.99 -10.81 -5.83
CA THR A 59 4.24 -11.00 -6.55
C THR A 59 5.40 -11.14 -5.56
N PHE A 60 6.08 -12.29 -5.57
CA PHE A 60 7.28 -12.50 -4.75
C PHE A 60 8.45 -11.68 -5.30
N LEU A 61 9.06 -10.88 -4.43
CA LEU A 61 10.26 -10.12 -4.75
C LEU A 61 11.47 -11.03 -4.67
N THR A 62 12.23 -11.10 -5.76
CA THR A 62 13.41 -11.97 -5.91
C THR A 62 14.73 -11.32 -5.48
N GLU A 63 14.71 -10.00 -5.23
CA GLU A 63 15.90 -9.22 -4.90
C GLU A 63 16.40 -9.42 -3.45
N ARG A 64 17.44 -8.65 -3.08
CA ARG A 64 18.14 -8.67 -1.78
C ARG A 64 17.19 -8.66 -0.58
N PHE A 65 16.07 -7.97 -0.70
CA PHE A 65 15.06 -7.86 0.33
C PHE A 65 13.85 -8.67 -0.11
N ARG A 66 13.96 -9.99 0.06
CA ARG A 66 12.89 -10.96 -0.21
C ARG A 66 11.60 -10.53 0.47
N GLY A 67 10.47 -10.75 -0.18
CA GLY A 67 9.15 -10.36 0.34
C GLY A 67 8.06 -10.69 -0.66
N CYS A 68 6.82 -10.31 -0.32
CA CYS A 68 5.68 -10.39 -1.24
C CYS A 68 5.09 -8.99 -1.39
N LEU A 69 5.04 -8.49 -2.62
CA LEU A 69 4.24 -7.32 -2.96
C LEU A 69 2.81 -7.79 -3.22
N MET A 70 1.90 -7.41 -2.33
CA MET A 70 0.48 -7.70 -2.47
C MET A 70 -0.25 -6.48 -3.02
N ALA A 71 -1.08 -6.70 -4.03
CA ALA A 71 -1.97 -5.69 -4.59
C ALA A 71 -3.42 -6.17 -4.48
N ALA A 72 -4.31 -5.26 -4.13
CA ALA A 72 -5.74 -5.50 -4.06
C ALA A 72 -6.46 -4.66 -5.12
N THR A 73 -7.26 -5.29 -5.97
CA THR A 73 -8.08 -4.59 -6.97
C THR A 73 -9.55 -4.96 -6.83
N ALA A 74 -10.44 -4.05 -7.20
CA ALA A 74 -11.88 -4.27 -7.19
C ALA A 74 -12.44 -3.95 -8.59
N ILE A 75 -13.47 -4.68 -9.01
CA ILE A 75 -14.09 -4.53 -10.33
C ILE A 75 -15.36 -3.70 -10.19
N ASN A 76 -15.50 -2.67 -11.03
CA ASN A 76 -16.74 -1.92 -11.19
C ASN A 76 -17.78 -2.73 -11.97
N GLY A 77 -19.06 -2.43 -11.72
CA GLY A 77 -20.19 -3.18 -12.27
C GLY A 77 -20.48 -2.99 -13.75
N GLU A 78 -19.61 -2.29 -14.49
CA GLU A 78 -19.88 -2.00 -15.91
C GLU A 78 -19.69 -3.27 -16.75
N LYS A 79 -20.69 -3.53 -17.60
CA LYS A 79 -20.75 -4.66 -18.52
C LYS A 79 -20.02 -4.33 -19.82
#